data_AF-A0A8C6X8U0-F1
#
_entry.id   AF-A0A8C6X8U0-F1
#
_cell.length_a   1.000
_cell.length_b   1.000
_cell.length_c   1.000
_cell.angle_alpha   90.00
_cell.angle_beta   90.00
_cell.angle_gamma   90.00
#
_symmetry.space_group_name_H-M   'P 1'
#
loop_
_entity.id
_entity.type
_entity.pdbx_description
1 polymer ?
#
loop_
_entity_poly.entity_id
_entity_poly.type
_entity_poly.pdbx_seq_one_letter_code
_entity_poly.pdbx_strand_id
1 'polypeptide(L)'
;MKWVIFISLLCLVSFAEVKNLPRRYRHVDDQHSTIRLASQISATDFGAITLTLVTQTVPNATLEDLKKLSAEIIELHKKCVASEFSDPPCTKPLGIVFLDVLCHNEEFSNKYGINDCCAKADPDRNECVLSHKTSSTGTISPFVHPTAEEACQAFQNDRDSVLAQYIFELSRRYPTALSVVILESTKTYKKILETCCAEADKDACIHEKATEAKKKFKEIMEEQEYTCYNLKKYGKDKLYALKFIETHEKFVNAKLETITGIAEFVVHIYEEICMGDSVDVLVDRAALSQYVCEHKDAISSNVGHCCEKPLVERPNCLATLANDARSPDLPPPSEEILKETEACTTYTEQRENYKESFLFTLTRNHPELSKLIDLEILHKYEKLLEECCQSEQLVKCLHGGEVVFKLYITSINEVVKSNCDSYKELGDYFFTNEFLVKYSRMMPQAPTSFLIELTEKVGKVAEKCCNLDSNHQVSCALENTDKVMGSICKYHDKHFINDQICHCCNSSFISRWECISNLGPDLSFVPPTFNPKTMDNPEKLCSTSEDTVQKSKKGLLSELVKSKPNISEEELAATILTFREIQKLCCEAENKKECFDKKGQEMVEHLQNGPTTE
;
A
#
# COMPACT_ATOMS: atom_id res chain seq x y z
N MET A 1 -20.96 49.96 -24.48
CA MET A 1 -21.47 49.45 -23.18
C MET A 1 -22.49 48.29 -23.31
N LYS A 2 -22.38 47.40 -24.32
CA LYS A 2 -23.19 46.15 -24.39
C LYS A 2 -22.37 44.88 -24.69
N TRP A 3 -21.05 45.00 -24.86
CA TRP A 3 -20.14 43.86 -25.12
C TRP A 3 -19.39 43.38 -23.88
N VAL A 4 -19.31 44.21 -22.82
CA VAL A 4 -18.60 43.87 -21.57
C VAL A 4 -19.41 42.91 -20.69
N ILE A 5 -20.74 42.82 -20.88
CA ILE A 5 -21.62 41.96 -20.06
C ILE A 5 -21.60 40.50 -20.55
N PHE A 6 -21.30 40.24 -21.82
CA PHE A 6 -21.32 38.88 -22.38
C PHE A 6 -20.07 38.06 -22.03
N ILE A 7 -18.92 38.71 -21.86
CA ILE A 7 -17.66 38.05 -21.45
C ILE A 7 -17.71 37.67 -19.96
N SER A 8 -18.33 38.51 -19.12
CA SER A 8 -18.54 38.19 -17.69
C SER A 8 -19.53 37.05 -17.46
N LEU A 9 -20.46 36.77 -18.38
CA LEU A 9 -21.40 35.66 -18.29
C LEU A 9 -20.80 34.33 -18.80
N LEU A 10 -19.87 34.36 -19.76
CA LEU A 10 -19.15 33.17 -20.22
C LEU A 10 -18.12 32.66 -19.19
N CYS A 11 -17.54 33.55 -18.38
CA CYS A 11 -16.68 33.15 -17.24
C CYS A 11 -17.45 32.58 -16.04
N LEU A 12 -18.79 32.66 -16.02
CA LEU A 12 -19.63 32.11 -14.93
C LEU A 12 -20.18 30.70 -15.23
N VAL A 13 -19.98 30.16 -16.43
CA VAL A 13 -20.54 28.86 -16.84
C VAL A 13 -19.54 27.69 -16.71
N SER A 14 -18.25 27.93 -16.50
CA SER A 14 -17.25 26.84 -16.43
C SER A 14 -16.91 26.33 -15.03
N PHE A 15 -17.54 26.86 -13.96
CA PHE A 15 -17.31 26.38 -12.58
C PHE A 15 -18.55 25.77 -11.92
N ALA A 16 -19.70 25.73 -12.61
CA ALA A 16 -20.92 25.13 -12.07
C ALA A 16 -20.86 23.59 -12.05
N GLU A 17 -20.17 22.98 -13.02
CA GLU A 17 -20.06 21.51 -13.10
C GLU A 17 -19.13 20.93 -12.01
N VAL A 18 -18.15 21.70 -11.52
CA VAL A 18 -17.28 21.29 -10.41
C VAL A 18 -18.00 21.34 -9.05
N LYS A 19 -19.11 22.09 -8.93
CA LYS A 19 -19.95 22.08 -7.71
C LYS A 19 -20.73 20.77 -7.51
N ASN A 20 -20.75 19.88 -8.50
CA ASN A 20 -21.47 18.60 -8.42
C ASN A 20 -20.62 17.45 -7.87
N LEU A 21 -19.31 17.61 -7.70
CA LEU A 21 -18.59 16.76 -6.75
C LEU A 21 -19.02 17.17 -5.35
N PRO A 22 -19.45 16.23 -4.48
CA PRO A 22 -19.78 16.57 -3.10
C PRO A 22 -18.53 17.15 -2.43
N ARG A 23 -18.46 18.49 -2.32
CA ARG A 23 -17.52 19.17 -1.42
C ARG A 23 -17.96 18.90 0.01
N ARG A 24 -17.81 17.67 0.49
CA ARG A 24 -18.18 17.30 1.85
C ARG A 24 -17.03 17.65 2.78
N TYR A 25 -16.99 18.92 3.19
CA TYR A 25 -16.41 19.28 4.47
C TYR A 25 -17.56 19.38 5.47
N ARG A 26 -17.52 18.54 6.50
CA ARG A 26 -18.23 18.67 7.79
C ARG A 26 -19.43 19.62 7.79
N HIS A 27 -20.59 19.26 7.23
CA HIS A 27 -21.88 19.82 7.66
C HIS A 27 -23.03 18.90 7.25
N VAL A 28 -24.01 18.86 8.14
CA VAL A 28 -25.08 17.86 8.33
C VAL A 28 -26.17 17.88 7.24
N ASP A 29 -26.07 18.73 6.21
CA ASP A 29 -27.26 19.14 5.44
C ASP A 29 -27.30 18.78 3.95
N ASP A 30 -26.27 18.18 3.32
CA ASP A 30 -26.35 17.85 1.88
C ASP A 30 -26.27 16.33 1.59
N GLN A 31 -27.48 15.75 1.53
CA GLN A 31 -27.89 14.40 1.14
C GLN A 31 -27.54 13.24 2.09
N HIS A 32 -28.55 12.84 2.86
CA HIS A 32 -28.56 11.69 3.76
C HIS A 32 -28.27 10.38 3.04
N SER A 33 -27.04 9.88 3.13
CA SER A 33 -26.76 8.46 2.90
C SER A 33 -27.35 7.67 4.05
N THR A 34 -28.65 7.37 3.97
CA THR A 34 -29.38 6.59 4.97
C THR A 34 -29.30 5.10 4.67
N ILE A 35 -30.05 4.28 5.42
CA ILE A 35 -30.29 2.88 5.06
C ILE A 35 -30.91 2.72 3.65
N ARG A 36 -31.42 3.78 3.01
CA ARG A 36 -31.80 3.77 1.60
C ARG A 36 -30.63 3.44 0.68
N LEU A 37 -29.40 3.80 1.04
CA LEU A 37 -28.21 3.35 0.30
C LEU A 37 -28.13 1.81 0.30
N ALA A 38 -28.53 1.19 1.41
CA ALA A 38 -28.59 -0.26 1.50
C ALA A 38 -29.71 -0.87 0.64
N SER A 39 -30.63 -0.11 0.06
CA SER A 39 -31.57 -0.63 -0.96
C SER A 39 -30.88 -0.97 -2.28
N GLN A 40 -29.65 -0.48 -2.49
CA GLN A 40 -28.84 -0.76 -3.68
C GLN A 40 -27.94 -2.00 -3.51
N ILE A 41 -28.00 -2.66 -2.34
CA ILE A 41 -27.27 -3.88 -1.99
C ILE A 41 -28.26 -4.93 -1.48
N SER A 42 -27.94 -6.21 -1.61
CA SER A 42 -28.83 -7.27 -1.10
C SER A 42 -28.87 -7.25 0.43
N ALA A 43 -29.98 -7.69 1.04
CA ALA A 43 -30.07 -7.80 2.50
C ALA A 43 -28.96 -8.71 3.06
N THR A 44 -28.60 -9.78 2.34
CA THR A 44 -27.50 -10.68 2.70
C THR A 44 -26.15 -9.98 2.67
N ASP A 45 -25.85 -9.21 1.62
CA ASP A 45 -24.59 -8.44 1.54
C ASP A 45 -24.54 -7.36 2.62
N PHE A 46 -25.67 -6.71 2.94
CA PHE A 46 -25.73 -5.74 4.02
C PHE A 46 -25.50 -6.39 5.39
N GLY A 47 -26.04 -7.58 5.61
CA GLY A 47 -25.74 -8.40 6.77
C GLY A 47 -24.26 -8.76 6.88
N ALA A 48 -23.61 -9.16 5.78
CA ALA A 48 -22.19 -9.50 5.72
C ALA A 48 -21.28 -8.28 5.94
N ILE A 49 -21.63 -7.12 5.36
CA ILE A 49 -20.97 -5.84 5.62
C ILE A 49 -21.08 -5.51 7.11
N THR A 50 -22.28 -5.64 7.68
CA THR A 50 -22.50 -5.35 9.10
C THR A 50 -21.68 -6.28 9.98
N LEU A 51 -21.71 -7.59 9.71
CA LEU A 51 -20.88 -8.57 10.42
C LEU A 51 -19.40 -8.17 10.37
N THR A 52 -18.90 -7.74 9.21
CA THR A 52 -17.53 -7.23 9.06
C THR A 52 -17.28 -6.04 9.98
N LEU A 53 -18.12 -5.01 9.90
CA LEU A 53 -17.97 -3.76 10.65
C LEU A 53 -18.01 -3.97 12.18
N VAL A 54 -18.98 -4.73 12.68
CA VAL A 54 -19.09 -5.01 14.12
C VAL A 54 -17.93 -5.90 14.60
N THR A 55 -17.50 -6.86 13.78
CA THR A 55 -16.35 -7.72 14.11
C THR A 55 -15.05 -6.90 14.20
N GLN A 56 -14.84 -5.97 13.27
CA GLN A 56 -13.67 -5.10 13.29
C GLN A 56 -13.68 -4.17 14.51
N THR A 57 -14.87 -3.75 14.96
CA THR A 57 -15.03 -2.85 16.12
C THR A 57 -14.77 -3.56 17.44
N VAL A 58 -15.31 -4.77 17.60
CA VAL A 58 -15.14 -5.59 18.82
C VAL A 58 -14.51 -6.96 18.48
N PRO A 59 -13.20 -7.01 18.16
CA PRO A 59 -12.54 -8.22 17.64
C PRO A 59 -12.45 -9.40 18.62
N ASN A 60 -12.79 -9.17 19.89
CA ASN A 60 -12.87 -10.18 20.94
C ASN A 60 -14.28 -10.77 21.12
N ALA A 61 -15.29 -10.27 20.39
CA ALA A 61 -16.65 -10.78 20.47
C ALA A 61 -16.81 -12.17 19.83
N THR A 62 -17.82 -12.90 20.30
CA THR A 62 -18.16 -14.21 19.72
C THR A 62 -18.91 -14.03 18.40
N LEU A 63 -18.71 -14.96 17.45
CA LEU A 63 -19.46 -14.94 16.19
C LEU A 63 -20.98 -15.00 16.42
N GLU A 64 -21.43 -15.76 17.43
CA GLU A 64 -22.85 -15.87 17.75
C GLU A 64 -23.47 -14.54 18.18
N ASP A 65 -22.78 -13.75 19.00
CA ASP A 65 -23.27 -12.43 19.41
C ASP A 65 -23.28 -11.45 18.23
N LEU A 66 -22.25 -11.49 17.37
CA LEU A 66 -22.16 -10.61 16.20
C LEU A 66 -23.20 -10.96 15.12
N LYS A 67 -23.54 -12.24 14.97
CA LYS A 67 -24.64 -12.69 14.09
C LYS A 67 -26.00 -12.12 14.53
N LYS A 68 -26.24 -11.90 15.82
CA LYS A 68 -27.47 -11.26 16.31
C LYS A 68 -27.57 -9.80 15.83
N LEU A 69 -26.49 -9.03 15.95
CA LEU A 69 -26.45 -7.64 15.44
C LEU A 69 -26.62 -7.58 13.91
N SER A 70 -26.00 -8.53 13.19
CA SER A 70 -26.20 -8.69 11.74
C SER A 70 -27.64 -9.08 11.38
N ALA A 71 -28.36 -9.81 12.23
CA ALA A 71 -29.78 -10.09 12.01
C ALA A 71 -30.66 -8.85 12.27
N GLU A 72 -30.37 -8.07 13.32
CA GLU A 72 -31.10 -6.84 13.65
C GLU A 72 -31.08 -5.82 12.51
N ILE A 73 -29.91 -5.60 11.90
CA ILE A 73 -29.79 -4.68 10.77
C ILE A 73 -30.52 -5.20 9.51
N ILE A 74 -30.55 -6.52 9.29
CA ILE A 74 -31.27 -7.13 8.16
C ILE A 74 -32.78 -6.90 8.33
N GLU A 75 -33.30 -7.08 9.54
CA GLU A 75 -34.72 -6.84 9.83
C GLU A 75 -35.06 -5.35 9.73
N LEU A 76 -34.18 -4.46 10.20
CA LEU A 76 -34.33 -3.02 9.99
C LEU A 76 -34.37 -2.67 8.50
N HIS A 77 -33.46 -3.23 7.70
CA HIS A 77 -33.44 -3.04 6.24
C HIS A 77 -34.75 -3.47 5.59
N LYS A 78 -35.24 -4.68 5.89
CA LYS A 78 -36.52 -5.18 5.38
C LYS A 78 -37.69 -4.28 5.77
N LYS A 79 -37.72 -3.82 7.03
CA LYS A 79 -38.75 -2.90 7.52
C LYS A 79 -38.72 -1.57 6.78
N CYS A 80 -37.53 -1.00 6.59
CA CYS A 80 -37.34 0.25 5.86
C CYS A 80 -37.75 0.13 4.39
N VAL A 81 -37.47 -1.00 3.74
CA VAL A 81 -37.96 -1.28 2.38
C VAL A 81 -39.48 -1.34 2.36
N ALA A 82 -40.09 -2.03 3.32
CA ALA A 82 -41.55 -2.18 3.41
C ALA A 82 -42.28 -0.84 3.70
N SER A 83 -41.63 0.08 4.41
CA SER A 83 -42.17 1.43 4.70
C SER A 83 -41.81 2.47 3.64
N GLU A 84 -41.26 2.08 2.49
CA GLU A 84 -40.71 2.99 1.47
C GLU A 84 -39.75 4.05 2.07
N PHE A 85 -38.97 3.64 3.07
CA PHE A 85 -38.00 4.45 3.81
C PHE A 85 -38.58 5.65 4.57
N SER A 86 -39.90 5.69 4.78
CA SER A 86 -40.57 6.78 5.52
C SER A 86 -40.48 6.67 7.04
N ASP A 87 -40.20 5.48 7.58
CA ASP A 87 -40.05 5.26 9.02
C ASP A 87 -38.87 6.06 9.60
N PRO A 88 -38.98 6.67 10.80
CA PRO A 88 -37.93 7.54 11.36
C PRO A 88 -36.52 6.91 11.48
N PRO A 89 -36.36 5.61 11.84
CA PRO A 89 -35.04 4.96 11.83
C PRO A 89 -34.40 4.89 10.43
N CYS A 90 -35.22 4.88 9.38
CA CYS A 90 -34.77 4.73 7.99
C CYS A 90 -34.26 6.03 7.37
N THR A 91 -34.55 7.16 8.00
CA THR A 91 -34.09 8.49 7.58
C THR A 91 -32.80 8.92 8.26
N LYS A 92 -32.30 8.14 9.23
CA LYS A 92 -31.03 8.43 9.91
C LYS A 92 -29.83 8.20 8.98
N PRO A 93 -28.74 8.98 9.13
CA PRO A 93 -27.48 8.68 8.46
C PRO A 93 -27.00 7.26 8.78
N LEU A 94 -26.41 6.58 7.80
CA LEU A 94 -26.02 5.17 7.93
C LEU A 94 -25.05 4.92 9.10
N GLY A 95 -24.07 5.82 9.32
CA GLY A 95 -23.18 5.77 10.49
C GLY A 95 -23.94 5.74 11.82
N ILE A 96 -24.97 6.59 11.96
CA ILE A 96 -25.81 6.63 13.17
C ILE A 96 -26.61 5.34 13.32
N VAL A 97 -27.13 4.77 12.23
CA VAL A 97 -27.83 3.48 12.27
C VAL A 97 -26.90 2.38 12.78
N PHE A 98 -25.65 2.34 12.33
CA PHE A 98 -24.66 1.36 12.80
C PHE A 98 -24.33 1.54 14.28
N LEU A 99 -24.12 2.78 14.73
CA LEU A 99 -23.86 3.08 16.15
C LEU A 99 -25.06 2.73 17.02
N ASP A 100 -26.28 2.99 16.53
CA ASP A 100 -27.50 2.62 17.24
C ASP A 100 -27.63 1.11 17.39
N VAL A 101 -27.35 0.31 16.35
CA VAL A 101 -27.33 -1.17 16.44
C VAL A 101 -26.25 -1.64 17.40
N LEU A 102 -25.05 -1.08 17.32
CA LEU A 102 -23.93 -1.45 18.19
C LEU A 102 -24.22 -1.17 19.67
N CYS A 103 -24.94 -0.07 19.95
CA CYS A 103 -25.23 0.41 21.29
C CYS A 103 -26.64 0.07 21.79
N HIS A 104 -27.46 -0.62 21.00
CA HIS A 104 -28.84 -0.94 21.37
C HIS A 104 -28.92 -1.83 22.61
N ASN A 105 -28.02 -2.80 22.71
CA ASN A 105 -27.99 -3.78 23.79
C ASN A 105 -26.92 -3.43 24.83
N GLU A 106 -27.36 -2.96 26.00
CA GLU A 106 -26.47 -2.60 27.10
C GLU A 106 -25.61 -3.79 27.57
N GLU A 107 -26.15 -5.01 27.64
CA GLU A 107 -25.40 -6.21 28.01
C GLU A 107 -24.25 -6.48 27.04
N PHE A 108 -24.51 -6.35 25.73
CA PHE A 108 -23.47 -6.47 24.69
C PHE A 108 -22.40 -5.40 24.85
N SER A 109 -22.81 -4.13 24.97
CA SER A 109 -21.88 -3.01 25.04
C SER A 109 -20.99 -3.07 26.29
N ASN A 110 -21.54 -3.50 27.42
CA ASN A 110 -20.80 -3.74 28.67
C ASN A 110 -19.85 -4.94 28.53
N LYS A 111 -20.32 -6.06 27.96
CA LYS A 111 -19.53 -7.29 27.80
C LYS A 111 -18.27 -7.07 26.98
N TYR A 112 -18.33 -6.20 25.97
CA TYR A 112 -17.21 -5.94 25.05
C TYR A 112 -16.53 -4.58 25.24
N GLY A 113 -16.86 -3.86 26.32
CA GLY A 113 -16.13 -2.66 26.74
C GLY A 113 -16.32 -1.44 25.84
N ILE A 114 -17.50 -1.30 25.23
CA ILE A 114 -17.88 -0.15 24.39
C ILE A 114 -19.00 0.70 24.99
N ASN A 115 -19.49 0.35 26.19
CA ASN A 115 -20.55 1.06 26.91
C ASN A 115 -20.21 2.55 27.14
N ASP A 116 -18.95 2.86 27.46
CA ASP A 116 -18.49 4.25 27.67
C ASP A 116 -18.58 5.08 26.38
N CYS A 117 -18.38 4.44 25.23
CA CYS A 117 -18.61 5.07 23.94
C CYS A 117 -20.09 5.25 23.67
N CYS A 118 -20.91 4.24 23.95
CA CYS A 118 -22.35 4.27 23.75
C CYS A 118 -23.07 5.32 24.62
N ALA A 119 -22.49 5.72 25.75
CA ALA A 119 -23.02 6.79 26.61
C ALA A 119 -22.77 8.22 26.07
N LYS A 120 -21.94 8.37 25.03
CA LYS A 120 -21.65 9.67 24.41
C LYS A 120 -22.73 10.04 23.40
N ALA A 121 -22.88 11.34 23.16
CA ALA A 121 -23.68 11.85 22.05
C ALA A 121 -22.87 11.80 20.73
N ASP A 122 -23.56 11.81 19.59
CA ASP A 122 -22.91 11.99 18.30
C ASP A 122 -22.41 13.46 18.15
N PRO A 123 -21.22 13.71 17.58
CA PRO A 123 -20.31 12.77 16.91
C PRO A 123 -19.29 12.06 17.82
N ASP A 124 -19.17 12.45 19.10
CA ASP A 124 -18.17 11.93 20.05
C ASP A 124 -18.28 10.41 20.26
N ARG A 125 -19.49 9.84 20.12
CA ARG A 125 -19.74 8.40 20.13
C ARG A 125 -18.97 7.68 19.01
N ASN A 126 -18.98 8.22 17.79
CA ASN A 126 -18.27 7.64 16.65
C ASN A 126 -16.75 7.66 16.90
N GLU A 127 -16.20 8.81 17.29
CA GLU A 127 -14.76 8.96 17.55
C GLU A 127 -14.27 7.99 18.65
N CYS A 128 -15.07 7.80 19.70
CA CYS A 128 -14.78 6.82 20.74
C CYS A 128 -14.77 5.38 20.19
N VAL A 129 -15.75 5.00 19.38
CA VAL A 129 -15.84 3.67 18.76
C VAL A 129 -14.65 3.40 17.82
N LEU A 130 -14.26 4.37 17.00
CA LEU A 130 -13.09 4.26 16.11
C LEU A 130 -11.78 4.09 16.90
N SER A 131 -11.64 4.82 18.01
CA SER A 131 -10.50 4.70 18.92
C SER A 131 -10.44 3.32 19.60
N HIS A 132 -11.60 2.77 19.99
CA HIS A 132 -11.70 1.42 20.55
C HIS A 132 -11.30 0.35 19.51
N LYS A 133 -11.79 0.48 18.27
CA LYS A 133 -11.49 -0.40 17.13
C LYS A 133 -9.99 -0.52 16.86
N THR A 134 -9.27 0.60 16.82
CA THR A 134 -7.83 0.63 16.49
C THR A 134 -6.94 0.14 17.62
N SER A 135 -7.35 0.30 18.88
CA SER A 135 -6.59 -0.13 20.06
C SER A 135 -6.78 -1.61 20.44
N SER A 136 -7.90 -2.23 20.06
CA SER A 136 -8.29 -3.59 20.48
C SER A 136 -7.61 -4.75 19.72
N THR A 137 -6.55 -4.48 18.96
CA THR A 137 -5.95 -5.42 18.00
C THR A 137 -5.00 -6.46 18.62
N GLY A 138 -4.72 -6.37 19.92
CA GLY A 138 -3.63 -7.11 20.58
C GLY A 138 -3.93 -8.54 21.10
N THR A 139 -5.14 -9.08 20.94
CA THR A 139 -5.58 -10.30 21.69
C THR A 139 -6.27 -11.38 20.84
N ILE A 140 -5.89 -11.56 19.58
CA ILE A 140 -6.50 -12.58 18.72
C ILE A 140 -5.64 -13.84 18.68
N SER A 141 -6.20 -14.97 19.13
CA SER A 141 -5.54 -16.27 19.05
C SER A 141 -5.14 -16.63 17.61
N PRO A 142 -4.01 -17.36 17.43
CA PRO A 142 -3.65 -17.92 16.13
C PRO A 142 -4.82 -18.68 15.51
N PHE A 143 -5.05 -18.47 14.21
CA PHE A 143 -6.10 -19.19 13.51
C PHE A 143 -5.71 -20.66 13.36
N VAL A 144 -6.59 -21.57 13.78
CA VAL A 144 -6.40 -23.01 13.59
C VAL A 144 -6.97 -23.37 12.22
N HIS A 145 -6.09 -23.77 11.31
CA HIS A 145 -6.48 -24.16 9.97
C HIS A 145 -7.12 -25.56 10.01
N PRO A 146 -8.37 -25.72 9.54
CA PRO A 146 -8.96 -27.06 9.36
C PRO A 146 -8.22 -27.81 8.25
N THR A 147 -8.26 -29.14 8.31
CA THR A 147 -7.86 -29.99 7.18
C THR A 147 -8.76 -29.75 5.98
N ALA A 148 -8.31 -30.08 4.76
CA ALA A 148 -9.14 -29.93 3.57
C ALA A 148 -10.46 -30.72 3.68
N GLU A 149 -10.42 -31.91 4.27
CA GLU A 149 -11.61 -32.74 4.46
C GLU A 149 -12.60 -32.11 5.44
N GLU A 150 -12.14 -31.62 6.59
CA GLU A 150 -12.98 -30.90 7.57
C GLU A 150 -13.60 -29.64 6.96
N ALA A 151 -12.81 -28.87 6.21
CA ALA A 151 -13.29 -27.66 5.53
C ALA A 151 -14.39 -28.00 4.50
N CYS A 152 -14.18 -29.04 3.70
CA CYS A 152 -15.13 -29.49 2.70
C CYS A 152 -16.41 -30.07 3.31
N GLN A 153 -16.29 -30.87 4.37
CA GLN A 153 -17.45 -31.40 5.09
C GLN A 153 -18.26 -30.28 5.72
N ALA A 154 -17.62 -29.32 6.38
CA ALA A 154 -18.29 -28.14 6.94
C ALA A 154 -19.01 -27.34 5.85
N PHE A 155 -18.37 -27.14 4.70
CA PHE A 155 -18.95 -26.41 3.57
C PHE A 155 -20.13 -27.14 2.91
N GLN A 156 -20.10 -28.48 2.86
CA GLN A 156 -21.23 -29.28 2.39
C GLN A 156 -22.42 -29.22 3.35
N ASN A 157 -22.14 -29.21 4.67
CA ASN A 157 -23.17 -29.18 5.70
C ASN A 157 -23.87 -27.81 5.78
N ASP A 158 -23.10 -26.73 5.86
CA ASP A 158 -23.62 -25.37 5.99
C ASP A 158 -22.66 -24.36 5.36
N ARG A 159 -22.95 -24.00 4.10
CA ARG A 159 -22.15 -23.04 3.33
C ARG A 159 -22.14 -21.67 4.00
N ASP A 160 -23.28 -21.18 4.45
CA ASP A 160 -23.42 -19.82 4.97
C ASP A 160 -22.69 -19.66 6.30
N SER A 161 -22.71 -20.71 7.16
CA SER A 161 -21.95 -20.72 8.40
C SER A 161 -20.43 -20.69 8.15
N VAL A 162 -19.93 -21.47 7.19
CA VAL A 162 -18.49 -21.44 6.80
C VAL A 162 -18.07 -20.06 6.29
N LEU A 163 -18.89 -19.43 5.45
CA LEU A 163 -18.58 -18.09 4.93
C LEU A 163 -18.66 -17.01 6.02
N ALA A 164 -19.63 -17.11 6.93
CA ALA A 164 -19.72 -16.22 8.09
C ALA A 164 -18.50 -16.35 9.03
N GLN A 165 -18.02 -17.59 9.25
CA GLN A 165 -16.80 -17.84 10.02
C GLN A 165 -15.58 -17.24 9.31
N TYR A 166 -15.49 -17.36 7.99
CA TYR A 166 -14.40 -16.76 7.21
C TYR A 166 -14.40 -15.22 7.32
N ILE A 167 -15.57 -14.58 7.15
CA ILE A 167 -15.73 -13.13 7.34
C ILE A 167 -15.28 -12.73 8.74
N PHE A 168 -15.75 -13.44 9.77
CA PHE A 168 -15.41 -13.16 11.17
C PHE A 168 -13.90 -13.22 11.43
N GLU A 169 -13.25 -14.30 11.02
CA GLU A 169 -11.82 -14.50 11.31
C GLU A 169 -10.93 -13.54 10.51
N LEU A 170 -11.32 -13.19 9.29
CA LEU A 170 -10.59 -12.20 8.49
C LEU A 170 -10.81 -10.78 9.05
N SER A 171 -12.05 -10.41 9.36
CA SER A 171 -12.41 -9.07 9.85
C SER A 171 -11.74 -8.72 11.17
N ARG A 172 -11.74 -9.63 12.15
CA ARG A 172 -11.10 -9.36 13.45
C ARG A 172 -9.59 -9.15 13.33
N ARG A 173 -8.93 -9.85 12.39
CA ARG A 173 -7.47 -9.74 12.17
C ARG A 173 -7.07 -8.54 11.31
N TYR A 174 -8.01 -7.98 10.56
CA TYR A 174 -7.79 -6.84 9.69
C TYR A 174 -8.83 -5.75 10.00
N PRO A 175 -8.70 -5.05 11.14
CA PRO A 175 -9.68 -4.07 11.63
C PRO A 175 -9.91 -2.91 10.65
N THR A 176 -8.89 -2.52 9.88
CA THR A 176 -8.98 -1.41 8.92
C THR A 176 -9.22 -1.89 7.48
N ALA A 177 -9.32 -3.20 7.23
CA ALA A 177 -9.61 -3.68 5.88
C ALA A 177 -10.97 -3.20 5.41
N LEU A 178 -11.04 -2.79 4.14
CA LEU A 178 -12.30 -2.43 3.50
C LEU A 178 -13.28 -3.60 3.53
N SER A 179 -14.52 -3.35 3.95
CA SER A 179 -15.57 -4.37 3.99
C SER A 179 -15.72 -5.09 2.65
N VAL A 180 -15.70 -4.35 1.54
CA VAL A 180 -15.78 -4.92 0.19
C VAL A 180 -14.59 -5.85 -0.16
N VAL A 181 -13.40 -5.62 0.39
CA VAL A 181 -12.23 -6.50 0.18
C VAL A 181 -12.39 -7.81 0.95
N ILE A 182 -12.94 -7.74 2.16
CA ILE A 182 -13.31 -8.91 2.96
C ILE A 182 -14.37 -9.74 2.24
N LEU A 183 -15.41 -9.08 1.70
CA LEU A 183 -16.48 -9.75 0.96
C LEU A 183 -15.95 -10.41 -0.33
N GLU A 184 -15.09 -9.75 -1.10
CA GLU A 184 -14.51 -10.32 -2.32
C GLU A 184 -13.57 -11.50 -2.01
N SER A 185 -12.81 -11.41 -0.92
CA SER A 185 -11.99 -12.52 -0.42
C SER A 185 -12.84 -13.70 0.02
N THR A 186 -14.02 -13.43 0.61
CA THR A 186 -15.01 -14.45 0.97
C THR A 186 -15.60 -15.13 -0.27
N LYS A 187 -15.94 -14.36 -1.32
CA LYS A 187 -16.37 -14.91 -2.62
C LYS A 187 -15.29 -15.77 -3.26
N THR A 188 -14.03 -15.36 -3.16
CA THR A 188 -12.88 -16.12 -3.66
C THR A 188 -12.72 -17.43 -2.89
N TYR A 189 -12.79 -17.39 -1.56
CA TYR A 189 -12.71 -18.58 -0.72
C TYR A 189 -13.84 -19.57 -1.00
N LYS A 190 -15.08 -19.08 -1.18
CA LYS A 190 -16.22 -19.90 -1.61
C LYS A 190 -15.91 -20.65 -2.91
N LYS A 191 -15.41 -19.97 -3.94
CA LYS A 191 -15.06 -20.59 -5.23
C LYS A 191 -13.96 -21.65 -5.10
N ILE A 192 -12.99 -21.43 -4.20
CA ILE A 192 -11.94 -22.41 -3.91
C ILE A 192 -12.57 -23.69 -3.36
N LEU A 193 -13.45 -23.58 -2.36
CA LEU A 193 -14.13 -24.75 -1.79
C LEU A 193 -15.06 -25.44 -2.81
N GLU A 194 -15.84 -24.68 -3.59
CA GLU A 194 -16.70 -25.23 -4.64
C GLU A 194 -15.92 -26.04 -5.68
N THR A 195 -14.69 -25.61 -5.99
CA THR A 195 -13.82 -26.28 -6.97
C THR A 195 -13.07 -27.45 -6.33
N CYS A 196 -12.32 -27.19 -5.26
CA CYS A 196 -11.37 -28.15 -4.71
C CYS A 196 -12.03 -29.27 -3.89
N CYS A 197 -13.23 -29.07 -3.36
CA CYS A 197 -13.91 -30.14 -2.62
C CYS A 197 -14.39 -31.30 -3.52
N ALA A 198 -14.38 -31.11 -4.85
CA ALA A 198 -14.66 -32.15 -5.82
C ALA A 198 -13.39 -32.89 -6.31
N GLU A 199 -12.20 -32.39 -5.98
CA GLU A 199 -10.93 -32.97 -6.42
C GLU A 199 -10.53 -34.19 -5.59
N ALA A 200 -9.72 -35.07 -6.19
CA ALA A 200 -9.17 -36.24 -5.51
C ALA A 200 -8.16 -35.84 -4.42
N ASP A 201 -7.28 -34.89 -4.72
CA ASP A 201 -6.32 -34.30 -3.78
C ASP A 201 -6.79 -32.89 -3.37
N LYS A 202 -7.66 -32.87 -2.36
CA LYS A 202 -8.26 -31.63 -1.85
C LYS A 202 -7.23 -30.72 -1.19
N ASP A 203 -6.28 -31.30 -0.46
CA ASP A 203 -5.24 -30.54 0.25
C ASP A 203 -4.33 -29.80 -0.72
N ALA A 204 -3.84 -30.47 -1.78
CA ALA A 204 -3.03 -29.82 -2.79
C ALA A 204 -3.80 -28.68 -3.50
N CYS A 205 -5.05 -28.95 -3.91
CA CYS A 205 -5.87 -27.95 -4.60
C CYS A 205 -6.18 -26.72 -3.73
N ILE A 206 -6.61 -26.93 -2.48
CA ILE A 206 -6.91 -25.82 -1.56
C ILE A 206 -5.63 -25.06 -1.25
N HIS A 207 -4.51 -25.73 -0.98
CA HIS A 207 -3.25 -25.09 -0.66
C HIS A 207 -2.78 -24.16 -1.78
N GLU A 208 -2.77 -24.63 -3.02
CA GLU A 208 -2.37 -23.84 -4.19
C GLU A 208 -3.25 -22.60 -4.35
N LYS A 209 -4.58 -22.78 -4.44
CA LYS A 209 -5.50 -21.66 -4.71
C LYS A 209 -5.60 -20.68 -3.53
N ALA A 210 -5.56 -21.18 -2.29
CA ALA A 210 -5.60 -20.32 -1.10
C ALA A 210 -4.32 -19.51 -0.93
N THR A 211 -3.16 -20.06 -1.34
CA THR A 211 -1.89 -19.33 -1.33
C THR A 211 -1.94 -18.14 -2.28
N GLU A 212 -2.45 -18.34 -3.49
CA GLU A 212 -2.62 -17.26 -4.47
C GLU A 212 -3.65 -16.21 -4.00
N ALA A 213 -4.79 -16.64 -3.45
CA ALA A 213 -5.77 -15.72 -2.88
C ALA A 213 -5.22 -14.89 -1.72
N LYS A 214 -4.45 -15.53 -0.82
CA LYS A 214 -3.77 -14.87 0.30
C LYS A 214 -2.72 -13.87 -0.18
N LYS A 215 -1.99 -14.17 -1.25
CA LYS A 215 -1.03 -13.25 -1.87
C LYS A 215 -1.73 -11.97 -2.33
N LYS A 216 -2.80 -12.10 -3.13
CA LYS A 216 -3.58 -10.94 -3.61
C LYS A 216 -4.17 -10.10 -2.49
N PHE A 217 -4.73 -10.75 -1.46
CA PHE A 217 -5.26 -10.04 -0.29
C PHE A 217 -4.16 -9.25 0.43
N LYS A 218 -2.97 -9.84 0.63
CA LYS A 218 -1.84 -9.16 1.25
C LYS A 218 -1.37 -7.94 0.44
N GLU A 219 -1.30 -8.06 -0.89
CA GLU A 219 -0.92 -6.94 -1.76
C GLU A 219 -1.86 -5.74 -1.59
N ILE A 220 -3.17 -5.97 -1.48
CA ILE A 220 -4.17 -4.92 -1.20
C ILE A 220 -3.94 -4.29 0.17
N MET A 221 -3.71 -5.12 1.20
CA MET A 221 -3.48 -4.62 2.55
C MET A 221 -2.17 -3.84 2.67
N GLU A 222 -1.10 -4.29 2.02
CA GLU A 222 0.19 -3.61 1.98
C GLU A 222 0.08 -2.25 1.29
N GLU A 223 -0.69 -2.15 0.19
CA GLU A 223 -0.97 -0.87 -0.48
C GLU A 223 -1.73 0.10 0.42
N GLN A 224 -2.75 -0.40 1.12
CA GLN A 224 -3.54 0.41 2.06
C GLN A 224 -2.67 0.89 3.22
N GLU A 225 -1.87 0.01 3.82
CA GLU A 225 -0.96 0.35 4.91
C GLU A 225 0.11 1.35 4.49
N TYR A 226 0.67 1.19 3.29
CA TYR A 226 1.62 2.13 2.69
C TYR A 226 0.99 3.51 2.51
N THR A 227 -0.21 3.57 1.93
CA THR A 227 -0.95 4.83 1.73
C THR A 227 -1.26 5.51 3.06
N CYS A 228 -1.74 4.77 4.05
CA CYS A 228 -2.03 5.31 5.38
C CYS A 228 -0.79 5.76 6.14
N TYR A 229 0.32 5.03 6.01
CA TYR A 229 1.59 5.46 6.57
C TYR A 229 2.03 6.79 5.95
N ASN A 230 1.96 6.91 4.62
CA ASN A 230 2.36 8.14 3.94
C ASN A 230 1.45 9.32 4.29
N LEU A 231 0.13 9.11 4.37
CA LEU A 231 -0.82 10.13 4.81
C LEU A 231 -0.48 10.64 6.21
N LYS A 232 -0.27 9.72 7.15
CA LYS A 232 0.04 10.05 8.54
C LYS A 232 1.39 10.75 8.69
N LYS A 233 2.41 10.31 7.95
CA LYS A 233 3.79 10.78 8.10
C LYS A 233 4.07 12.07 7.33
N TYR A 234 3.55 12.20 6.12
CA TYR A 234 3.90 13.28 5.18
C TYR A 234 2.74 14.23 4.86
N GLY A 235 1.53 13.91 5.31
CA GLY A 235 0.36 14.79 5.20
C GLY A 235 -0.43 14.65 3.89
N LYS A 236 -1.58 15.34 3.89
CA LYS A 236 -2.59 15.26 2.84
C LYS A 236 -2.09 15.76 1.49
N ASP A 237 -1.36 16.87 1.46
CA ASP A 237 -0.94 17.52 0.20
C ASP A 237 -0.01 16.63 -0.63
N LYS A 238 0.88 15.88 0.03
CA LYS A 238 1.78 14.94 -0.66
C LYS A 238 1.02 13.70 -1.15
N LEU A 239 0.07 13.20 -0.36
CA LEU A 239 -0.80 12.12 -0.82
C LEU A 239 -1.67 12.58 -2.00
N TYR A 240 -2.17 13.81 -1.96
CA TYR A 240 -2.98 14.40 -3.02
C TYR A 240 -2.25 14.39 -4.35
N ALA A 241 -1.02 14.89 -4.40
CA ALA A 241 -0.25 14.90 -5.64
C ALA A 241 -0.07 13.50 -6.23
N LEU A 242 0.18 12.47 -5.40
CA LEU A 242 0.25 11.08 -5.85
C LEU A 242 -1.10 10.57 -6.38
N LYS A 243 -2.20 10.78 -5.63
CA LYS A 243 -3.54 10.34 -6.03
C LYS A 243 -4.08 11.10 -7.23
N PHE A 244 -3.66 12.34 -7.44
CA PHE A 244 -3.92 13.11 -8.64
C PHE A 244 -3.30 12.44 -9.87
N ILE A 245 -2.02 12.06 -9.82
CA ILE A 245 -1.35 11.36 -10.93
C ILE A 245 -2.03 10.01 -11.19
N GLU A 246 -2.26 9.20 -10.16
CA GLU A 246 -2.95 7.90 -10.32
C GLU A 246 -4.34 8.05 -10.97
N THR A 247 -5.08 9.10 -10.58
CA THR A 247 -6.41 9.39 -11.13
C THR A 247 -6.31 9.85 -12.59
N HIS A 248 -5.33 10.70 -12.90
CA HIS A 248 -5.11 11.20 -14.24
C HIS A 248 -4.62 10.11 -15.20
N GLU A 249 -3.67 9.26 -14.80
CA GLU A 249 -3.23 8.11 -15.59
C GLU A 249 -4.41 7.18 -15.90
N LYS A 250 -5.28 6.95 -14.91
CA LYS A 250 -6.46 6.11 -15.11
C LYS A 250 -7.44 6.73 -16.10
N PHE A 251 -7.65 8.04 -16.03
CA PHE A 251 -8.61 8.79 -16.85
C PHE A 251 -7.91 9.85 -17.71
N VAL A 252 -6.89 9.43 -18.49
CA VAL A 252 -5.98 10.34 -19.21
C VAL A 252 -6.69 11.30 -20.18
N ASN A 253 -7.91 10.95 -20.59
CA ASN A 253 -8.73 11.71 -21.52
C ASN A 253 -9.62 12.76 -20.83
N ALA A 254 -9.79 12.69 -19.51
CA ALA A 254 -10.63 13.63 -18.77
C ALA A 254 -9.98 15.02 -18.66
N LYS A 255 -10.81 16.03 -18.37
CA LYS A 255 -10.35 17.41 -18.17
C LYS A 255 -9.76 17.59 -16.77
N LEU A 256 -8.92 18.60 -16.61
CA LEU A 256 -8.22 18.90 -15.36
C LEU A 256 -9.19 18.98 -14.18
N GLU A 257 -10.29 19.73 -14.33
CA GLU A 257 -11.25 19.96 -13.25
C GLU A 257 -11.92 18.66 -12.77
N THR A 258 -12.16 17.72 -13.69
CA THR A 258 -12.72 16.40 -13.37
C THR A 258 -11.71 15.56 -12.59
N ILE A 259 -10.44 15.59 -12.99
CA ILE A 259 -9.35 14.88 -12.30
C ILE A 259 -9.15 15.44 -10.90
N THR A 260 -9.05 16.76 -10.75
CA THR A 260 -8.92 17.47 -9.47
C THR A 260 -10.00 17.01 -8.50
N GLY A 261 -11.27 17.06 -8.93
CA GLY A 261 -12.39 16.64 -8.09
C GLY A 261 -12.32 15.17 -7.66
N ILE A 262 -12.06 14.25 -8.59
CA ILE A 262 -11.96 12.82 -8.26
C ILE A 262 -10.78 12.58 -7.32
N ALA A 263 -9.63 13.22 -7.55
CA ALA A 263 -8.44 13.08 -6.72
C ALA A 263 -8.67 13.58 -5.29
N GLU A 264 -9.27 14.76 -5.11
CA GLU A 264 -9.65 15.30 -3.79
C GLU A 264 -10.55 14.31 -3.04
N PHE A 265 -11.53 13.74 -3.74
CA PHE A 265 -12.48 12.80 -3.14
C PHE A 265 -11.84 11.44 -2.81
N VAL A 266 -10.90 10.96 -3.63
CA VAL A 266 -10.10 9.76 -3.34
C VAL A 266 -9.23 9.97 -2.10
N VAL A 267 -8.59 11.13 -1.94
CA VAL A 267 -7.81 11.45 -0.74
C VAL A 267 -8.70 11.47 0.50
N HIS A 268 -9.89 12.06 0.42
CA HIS A 268 -10.86 12.02 1.52
C HIS A 268 -11.24 10.60 1.91
N ILE A 269 -11.52 9.73 0.94
CA ILE A 269 -11.77 8.30 1.20
C ILE A 269 -10.59 7.66 1.95
N TYR A 270 -9.34 7.99 1.57
CA TYR A 270 -8.18 7.48 2.29
C TYR A 270 -8.04 8.04 3.71
N GLU A 271 -8.41 9.29 3.98
CA GLU A 271 -8.48 9.81 5.36
C GLU A 271 -9.40 8.92 6.22
N GLU A 272 -10.59 8.60 5.73
CA GLU A 272 -11.55 7.74 6.43
C GLU A 272 -11.06 6.29 6.58
N ILE A 273 -10.44 5.72 5.53
CA ILE A 273 -9.82 4.39 5.58
C ILE A 273 -8.77 4.32 6.70
N CYS A 274 -7.93 5.34 6.79
CA CYS A 274 -6.81 5.35 7.73
C CYS A 274 -7.25 5.64 9.17
N MET A 275 -8.37 6.34 9.37
CA MET A 275 -9.04 6.46 10.68
C MET A 275 -9.78 5.17 11.07
N GLY A 276 -10.10 4.32 10.09
CA GLY A 276 -10.85 3.09 10.29
C GLY A 276 -12.37 3.28 10.26
N ASP A 277 -12.86 4.41 9.74
CA ASP A 277 -14.30 4.68 9.56
C ASP A 277 -14.85 3.95 8.34
N SER A 278 -15.05 2.65 8.53
CA SER A 278 -15.45 1.75 7.45
C SER A 278 -16.89 2.01 6.96
N VAL A 279 -17.72 2.75 7.70
CA VAL A 279 -19.06 3.12 7.25
C VAL A 279 -18.99 4.34 6.34
N ASP A 280 -18.26 5.38 6.72
CA ASP A 280 -18.10 6.56 5.88
C ASP A 280 -17.36 6.21 4.59
N VAL A 281 -16.34 5.35 4.65
CA VAL A 281 -15.69 4.80 3.44
C VAL A 281 -16.67 4.09 2.50
N LEU A 282 -17.61 3.30 3.04
CA LEU A 282 -18.61 2.62 2.22
C LEU A 282 -19.51 3.65 1.52
N VAL A 283 -19.94 4.66 2.26
CA VAL A 283 -20.80 5.75 1.76
C VAL A 283 -20.09 6.58 0.70
N ASP A 284 -18.85 7.00 0.96
CA ASP A 284 -18.10 7.85 0.05
C ASP A 284 -17.71 7.10 -1.21
N ARG A 285 -17.26 5.84 -1.10
CA ARG A 285 -17.00 5.03 -2.30
C ARG A 285 -18.27 4.81 -3.12
N ALA A 286 -19.43 4.69 -2.49
CA ALA A 286 -20.70 4.63 -3.19
C ALA A 286 -20.99 5.92 -3.96
N ALA A 287 -20.84 7.07 -3.30
CA ALA A 287 -21.02 8.39 -3.91
C ALA A 287 -20.05 8.63 -5.07
N LEU A 288 -18.76 8.34 -4.91
CA LEU A 288 -17.77 8.47 -5.97
C LEU A 288 -18.13 7.60 -7.17
N SER A 289 -18.50 6.34 -6.91
CA SER A 289 -18.85 5.40 -7.97
C SER A 289 -20.09 5.86 -8.76
N GLN A 290 -21.05 6.49 -8.09
CA GLN A 290 -22.23 7.06 -8.73
C GLN A 290 -21.85 8.28 -9.57
N TYR A 291 -21.08 9.21 -9.02
CA TYR A 291 -20.59 10.38 -9.74
C TYR A 291 -19.84 9.99 -11.03
N VAL A 292 -18.91 9.03 -10.94
CA VAL A 292 -18.15 8.53 -12.10
C VAL A 292 -19.09 7.96 -13.16
N CYS A 293 -20.14 7.25 -12.76
CA CYS A 293 -21.08 6.64 -13.70
C CYS A 293 -22.06 7.62 -14.33
N GLU A 294 -22.48 8.65 -13.60
CA GLU A 294 -23.32 9.73 -14.12
C GLU A 294 -22.56 10.61 -15.14
N HIS A 295 -21.24 10.73 -14.97
CA HIS A 295 -20.36 11.54 -15.83
C HIS A 295 -19.45 10.68 -16.72
N LYS A 296 -19.80 9.40 -16.93
CA LYS A 296 -18.94 8.41 -17.61
C LYS A 296 -18.41 8.89 -18.97
N ASP A 297 -19.25 9.56 -19.76
CA ASP A 297 -18.90 10.00 -21.13
C ASP A 297 -17.81 11.08 -21.13
N ALA A 298 -17.68 11.84 -20.03
CA ALA A 298 -16.65 12.86 -19.85
C ALA A 298 -15.40 12.34 -19.12
N ILE A 299 -15.49 11.17 -18.48
CA ILE A 299 -14.41 10.59 -17.66
C ILE A 299 -13.67 9.52 -18.46
N SER A 300 -14.38 8.51 -18.95
CA SER A 300 -13.79 7.34 -19.61
C SER A 300 -14.86 6.53 -20.32
N SER A 301 -14.59 6.10 -21.55
CA SER A 301 -15.46 5.16 -22.27
C SER A 301 -15.42 3.74 -21.70
N ASN A 302 -14.42 3.41 -20.88
CA ASN A 302 -14.19 2.06 -20.36
C ASN A 302 -14.98 1.75 -19.07
N VAL A 303 -15.56 2.75 -18.40
CA VAL A 303 -16.27 2.54 -17.12
C VAL A 303 -17.66 1.91 -17.29
N GLY A 304 -18.21 1.85 -18.50
CA GLY A 304 -19.58 1.40 -18.76
C GLY A 304 -19.94 0.06 -18.12
N HIS A 305 -19.10 -0.96 -18.32
CA HIS A 305 -19.31 -2.29 -17.76
C HIS A 305 -19.21 -2.34 -16.21
N CYS A 306 -18.47 -1.42 -15.59
CA CYS A 306 -18.46 -1.26 -14.14
C CYS A 306 -19.73 -0.57 -13.65
N CYS A 307 -20.24 0.41 -14.41
CA CYS A 307 -21.44 1.17 -14.06
C CYS A 307 -22.73 0.36 -14.10
N GLU A 308 -22.74 -0.77 -14.82
CA GLU A 308 -23.82 -1.75 -14.83
C GLU A 308 -23.82 -2.68 -13.60
N LYS A 309 -22.72 -2.69 -12.81
CA LYS A 309 -22.61 -3.55 -11.63
C LYS A 309 -23.41 -3.00 -10.43
N PRO A 310 -23.88 -3.89 -9.54
CA PRO A 310 -24.48 -3.50 -8.27
C PRO A 310 -23.51 -2.68 -7.39
N LEU A 311 -24.07 -1.91 -6.44
CA LEU A 311 -23.29 -0.98 -5.63
C LEU A 311 -22.16 -1.65 -4.82
N VAL A 312 -22.32 -2.90 -4.39
CA VAL A 312 -21.24 -3.63 -3.67
C VAL A 312 -20.02 -3.86 -4.56
N GLU A 313 -20.23 -4.12 -5.86
CA GLU A 313 -19.16 -4.53 -6.78
C GLU A 313 -18.61 -3.36 -7.60
N ARG A 314 -19.44 -2.36 -7.88
CA ARG A 314 -19.12 -1.23 -8.74
C ARG A 314 -17.89 -0.43 -8.28
N PRO A 315 -17.76 0.01 -7.01
CA PRO A 315 -16.58 0.75 -6.55
C PRO A 315 -15.28 -0.04 -6.67
N ASN A 316 -15.32 -1.36 -6.51
CA ASN A 316 -14.14 -2.20 -6.69
C ASN A 316 -13.78 -2.35 -8.17
N CYS A 317 -14.77 -2.56 -9.04
CA CYS A 317 -14.56 -2.61 -10.49
C CYS A 317 -13.89 -1.33 -11.01
N LEU A 318 -14.38 -0.15 -10.60
CA LEU A 318 -13.78 1.14 -10.97
C LEU A 318 -12.35 1.30 -10.42
N ALA A 319 -12.11 0.84 -9.19
CA ALA A 319 -10.78 0.89 -8.58
C ALA A 319 -9.76 -0.02 -9.29
N THR A 320 -10.18 -1.17 -9.81
CA THR A 320 -9.31 -2.13 -10.51
C THR A 320 -9.33 -2.00 -12.04
N LEU A 321 -10.04 -1.00 -12.58
CA LEU A 321 -10.07 -0.73 -14.01
C LEU A 321 -8.65 -0.41 -14.51
N ALA A 322 -8.30 -0.94 -15.68
CA ALA A 322 -7.07 -0.57 -16.38
C ALA A 322 -7.09 0.92 -16.77
N ASN A 323 -5.91 1.49 -16.96
CA ASN A 323 -5.78 2.87 -17.41
C ASN A 323 -6.36 3.04 -18.82
N ASP A 324 -6.97 4.20 -19.07
CA ASP A 324 -7.48 4.56 -20.38
C ASP A 324 -6.35 4.64 -21.41
N ALA A 325 -6.64 4.16 -22.63
CA ALA A 325 -5.81 4.49 -23.77
C ALA A 325 -5.97 5.98 -24.09
N ARG A 326 -4.85 6.64 -24.42
CA ARG A 326 -4.86 8.04 -24.86
C ARG A 326 -5.71 8.18 -26.12
N SER A 327 -6.65 9.12 -26.11
CA SER A 327 -7.47 9.46 -27.26
C SER A 327 -6.61 10.07 -28.39
N PRO A 328 -6.85 9.72 -29.66
CA PRO A 328 -6.22 10.38 -30.80
C PRO A 328 -6.60 11.86 -30.94
N ASP A 329 -7.67 12.31 -30.27
CA ASP A 329 -8.11 13.71 -30.28
C ASP A 329 -7.24 14.61 -29.38
N LEU A 330 -6.45 14.03 -28.48
CA LEU A 330 -5.50 14.78 -27.68
C LEU A 330 -4.27 15.15 -28.52
N PRO A 331 -3.67 16.34 -28.29
CA PRO A 331 -2.40 16.70 -28.94
C PRO A 331 -1.34 15.61 -28.74
N PRO A 332 -0.42 15.42 -29.71
CA PRO A 332 0.68 14.48 -29.53
C PRO A 332 1.51 14.86 -28.30
N PRO A 333 2.02 13.87 -27.55
CA PRO A 333 2.91 14.13 -26.42
C PRO A 333 4.10 14.99 -26.84
N SER A 334 4.45 15.95 -26.00
CA SER A 334 5.58 16.85 -26.20
C SER A 334 6.86 16.25 -25.63
N GLU A 335 7.99 16.37 -26.33
CA GLU A 335 9.31 16.02 -25.75
C GLU A 335 9.84 17.10 -24.79
N GLU A 336 9.26 18.31 -24.85
CA GLU A 336 9.56 19.40 -23.92
C GLU A 336 8.85 19.18 -22.59
N ILE A 337 9.62 19.19 -21.50
CA ILE A 337 9.11 19.09 -20.13
C ILE A 337 8.60 20.46 -19.66
N LEU A 338 9.31 21.54 -20.04
CA LEU A 338 9.00 22.92 -19.65
C LEU A 338 8.50 23.70 -20.87
N LYS A 339 7.32 24.31 -20.78
CA LYS A 339 6.67 25.04 -21.89
C LYS A 339 6.22 26.44 -21.50
N GLU A 340 7.14 27.36 -21.21
CA GLU A 340 6.69 28.54 -20.47
C GLU A 340 7.46 29.83 -20.77
N THR A 341 6.85 30.64 -21.64
CA THR A 341 7.10 32.08 -21.73
C THR A 341 6.38 32.89 -20.65
N GLU A 342 5.40 32.30 -19.94
CA GLU A 342 4.52 32.99 -18.95
C GLU A 342 4.56 32.37 -17.54
N ALA A 343 5.53 31.49 -17.26
CA ALA A 343 5.63 30.70 -16.02
C ALA A 343 5.47 31.53 -14.75
N CYS A 344 6.23 32.62 -14.70
CA CYS A 344 6.48 33.35 -13.48
C CYS A 344 5.29 34.17 -13.02
N THR A 345 4.53 34.75 -13.95
CA THR A 345 3.34 35.52 -13.63
C THR A 345 2.28 34.61 -13.00
N THR A 346 1.98 33.50 -13.66
CA THR A 346 0.95 32.55 -13.19
C THR A 346 1.38 31.85 -11.90
N TYR A 347 2.65 31.48 -11.77
CA TYR A 347 3.17 30.88 -10.55
C TYR A 347 3.09 31.83 -9.34
N THR A 348 3.40 33.11 -9.54
CA THR A 348 3.37 34.11 -8.45
C THR A 348 1.94 34.40 -7.99
N GLU A 349 0.99 34.45 -8.90
CA GLU A 349 -0.40 34.82 -8.60
C GLU A 349 -1.28 33.62 -8.18
N GLN A 350 -1.01 32.42 -8.72
CA GLN A 350 -1.86 31.23 -8.57
C GLN A 350 -1.03 29.95 -8.36
N ARG A 351 -0.06 29.98 -7.44
CA ARG A 351 0.91 28.91 -7.17
C ARG A 351 0.33 27.49 -7.19
N GLU A 352 -0.71 27.20 -6.42
CA GLU A 352 -1.23 25.83 -6.29
C GLU A 352 -1.96 25.34 -7.56
N ASN A 353 -2.83 26.17 -8.15
CA ASN A 353 -3.49 25.83 -9.43
C ASN A 353 -2.45 25.60 -10.54
N TYR A 354 -1.37 26.37 -10.50
CA TYR A 354 -0.30 26.27 -11.49
C TYR A 354 0.48 24.96 -11.37
N LYS A 355 0.81 24.52 -10.15
CA LYS A 355 1.46 23.21 -9.91
C LYS A 355 0.62 22.06 -10.44
N GLU A 356 -0.68 22.10 -10.18
CA GLU A 356 -1.61 21.08 -10.64
C GLU A 356 -1.73 21.06 -12.16
N SER A 357 -1.85 22.24 -12.79
CA SER A 357 -1.86 22.38 -14.26
C SER A 357 -0.55 21.89 -14.88
N PHE A 358 0.59 22.17 -14.25
CA PHE A 358 1.89 21.67 -14.68
C PHE A 358 1.92 20.13 -14.59
N LEU A 359 1.53 19.56 -13.44
CA LEU A 359 1.53 18.12 -13.22
C LEU A 359 0.60 17.38 -14.19
N PHE A 360 -0.58 17.94 -14.45
CA PHE A 360 -1.53 17.45 -15.46
C PHE A 360 -0.90 17.44 -16.86
N THR A 361 -0.20 18.51 -17.23
CA THR A 361 0.46 18.63 -18.53
C THR A 361 1.64 17.67 -18.65
N LEU A 362 2.45 17.55 -17.60
CA LEU A 362 3.61 16.67 -17.51
C LEU A 362 3.18 15.21 -17.72
N THR A 363 2.30 14.71 -16.87
CA THR A 363 1.82 13.31 -16.90
C THR A 363 1.05 12.99 -18.19
N ARG A 364 0.43 14.00 -18.83
CA ARG A 364 -0.19 13.83 -20.15
C ARG A 364 0.84 13.71 -21.27
N ASN A 365 1.95 14.41 -21.19
CA ASN A 365 2.98 14.44 -22.24
C ASN A 365 4.07 13.38 -22.04
N HIS A 366 4.16 12.82 -20.83
CA HIS A 366 5.21 11.88 -20.47
C HIS A 366 4.65 10.63 -19.77
N PRO A 367 3.74 9.87 -20.43
CA PRO A 367 3.14 8.67 -19.85
C PRO A 367 4.15 7.53 -19.58
N GLU A 368 5.37 7.65 -20.09
CA GLU A 368 6.48 6.73 -19.81
C GLU A 368 7.12 6.96 -18.44
N LEU A 369 6.88 8.10 -17.79
CA LEU A 369 7.48 8.40 -16.49
C LEU A 369 6.78 7.65 -15.37
N SER A 370 7.51 7.47 -14.28
CA SER A 370 6.92 6.98 -13.04
C SER A 370 6.31 8.14 -12.26
N LYS A 371 5.26 7.85 -11.48
CA LYS A 371 4.61 8.84 -10.60
C LYS A 371 5.59 9.51 -9.65
N LEU A 372 6.60 8.77 -9.16
CA LEU A 372 7.62 9.32 -8.27
C LEU A 372 8.56 10.29 -9.01
N ILE A 373 8.87 10.01 -10.27
CA ILE A 373 9.63 10.94 -11.13
C ILE A 373 8.81 12.19 -11.41
N ASP A 374 7.51 12.06 -11.73
CA ASP A 374 6.64 13.22 -11.97
C ASP A 374 6.57 14.14 -10.75
N LEU A 375 6.40 13.55 -9.56
CA LEU A 375 6.39 14.30 -8.29
C LEU A 375 7.73 14.95 -7.98
N GLU A 376 8.85 14.28 -8.28
CA GLU A 376 10.18 14.85 -8.08
C GLU A 376 10.47 15.97 -9.09
N ILE A 377 10.06 15.82 -10.36
CA ILE A 377 10.14 16.88 -11.36
C ILE A 377 9.33 18.08 -10.90
N LEU A 378 8.09 17.90 -10.45
CA LEU A 378 7.27 18.98 -9.89
C LEU A 378 8.00 19.69 -8.74
N HIS A 379 8.56 18.94 -7.79
CA HIS A 379 9.29 19.51 -6.65
C HIS A 379 10.55 20.28 -7.06
N LYS A 380 11.35 19.73 -7.99
CA LYS A 380 12.55 20.41 -8.51
C LYS A 380 12.17 21.64 -9.36
N TYR A 381 11.06 21.58 -10.08
CA TYR A 381 10.54 22.65 -10.90
C TYR A 381 10.03 23.83 -10.05
N GLU A 382 9.39 23.58 -8.91
CA GLU A 382 9.03 24.66 -7.96
C GLU A 382 10.27 25.46 -7.52
N LYS A 383 11.37 24.77 -7.17
CA LYS A 383 12.63 25.44 -6.78
C LYS A 383 13.25 26.20 -7.95
N LEU A 384 13.22 25.60 -9.14
CA LEU A 384 13.71 26.23 -10.36
C LEU A 384 12.94 27.53 -10.64
N LEU A 385 11.63 27.57 -10.44
CA LEU A 385 10.84 28.79 -10.59
C LEU A 385 11.17 29.85 -9.54
N GLU A 386 11.35 29.45 -8.28
CA GLU A 386 11.76 30.38 -7.21
C GLU A 386 13.07 31.11 -7.55
N GLU A 387 13.99 30.41 -8.23
CA GLU A 387 15.26 30.98 -8.71
C GLU A 387 15.12 31.74 -10.05
N CYS A 388 14.56 31.09 -11.08
CA CYS A 388 14.53 31.62 -12.45
C CYS A 388 13.59 32.81 -12.62
N CYS A 389 12.51 32.92 -11.84
CA CYS A 389 11.60 34.05 -11.93
C CYS A 389 12.19 35.37 -11.42
N GLN A 390 13.33 35.31 -10.73
CA GLN A 390 14.11 36.47 -10.31
C GLN A 390 15.22 36.82 -11.31
N SER A 391 15.43 36.00 -12.34
CA SER A 391 16.51 36.14 -13.32
C SER A 391 16.09 37.01 -14.51
N GLU A 392 16.98 37.91 -14.94
CA GLU A 392 16.83 38.68 -16.19
C GLU A 392 16.85 37.77 -17.44
N GLN A 393 17.34 36.53 -17.31
CA GLN A 393 17.43 35.53 -18.39
C GLN A 393 16.51 34.34 -18.13
N LEU A 394 15.23 34.59 -17.83
CA LEU A 394 14.22 33.58 -17.51
C LEU A 394 14.25 32.35 -18.44
N VAL A 395 14.14 32.57 -19.75
CA VAL A 395 14.08 31.48 -20.75
C VAL A 395 15.34 30.61 -20.71
N LYS A 396 16.51 31.22 -20.59
CA LYS A 396 17.77 30.49 -20.51
C LYS A 396 17.89 29.70 -19.20
N CYS A 397 17.40 30.27 -18.11
CA CYS A 397 17.37 29.62 -16.81
C CYS A 397 16.48 28.38 -16.82
N LEU A 398 15.25 28.49 -17.34
CA LEU A 398 14.32 27.37 -17.49
C LEU A 398 14.87 26.28 -18.42
N HIS A 399 15.45 26.65 -19.56
CA HIS A 399 16.08 25.68 -20.46
C HIS A 399 17.23 24.92 -19.78
N GLY A 400 18.04 25.60 -18.97
CA GLY A 400 19.07 24.96 -18.15
C GLY A 400 18.49 23.94 -17.17
N GLY A 401 17.37 24.27 -16.53
CA GLY A 401 16.66 23.34 -15.64
C GLY A 401 16.06 22.14 -16.36
N GLU A 402 15.50 22.33 -17.56
CA GLU A 402 14.98 21.21 -18.37
C GLU A 402 16.08 20.19 -18.72
N VAL A 403 17.29 20.66 -19.07
CA VAL A 403 18.44 19.78 -19.30
C VAL A 403 18.76 18.96 -18.04
N VAL A 404 18.70 19.57 -16.86
CA VAL A 404 18.90 18.86 -15.58
C VAL A 404 17.81 17.80 -15.36
N PHE A 405 16.54 18.09 -15.68
CA PHE A 405 15.45 17.11 -15.55
C PHE A 405 15.64 15.92 -16.50
N LYS A 406 16.03 16.17 -17.76
CA LYS A 406 16.31 15.11 -18.74
C LYS A 406 17.49 14.21 -18.32
N LEU A 407 18.52 14.80 -17.73
CA LEU A 407 19.66 14.05 -17.16
C LEU A 407 19.23 13.21 -15.96
N TYR A 408 18.39 13.76 -15.08
CA TYR A 408 17.84 13.04 -13.94
C TYR A 408 17.04 11.80 -14.37
N ILE A 409 16.11 11.95 -15.32
CA ILE A 409 15.33 10.83 -15.88
C ILE A 409 16.25 9.76 -16.47
N THR A 410 17.23 10.16 -17.29
CA THR A 410 18.18 9.23 -17.90
C THR A 410 18.97 8.44 -16.85
N SER A 411 19.48 9.13 -15.82
CA SER A 411 20.26 8.49 -14.76
C SER A 411 19.46 7.44 -14.00
N ILE A 412 18.18 7.71 -13.72
CA ILE A 412 17.30 6.75 -13.07
C ILE A 412 17.05 5.52 -13.95
N ASN A 413 16.78 5.74 -15.23
CA ASN A 413 16.56 4.64 -16.18
C ASN A 413 17.77 3.72 -16.26
N GLU A 414 18.99 4.29 -16.24
CA GLU A 414 20.24 3.52 -16.19
C GLU A 414 20.39 2.71 -14.91
N VAL A 415 20.04 3.28 -13.74
CA VAL A 415 20.08 2.57 -12.45
C VAL A 415 19.10 1.40 -12.43
N VAL A 416 17.86 1.60 -12.88
CA VAL A 416 16.85 0.53 -12.94
C VAL A 416 17.30 -0.56 -13.91
N LYS A 417 17.78 -0.18 -15.08
CA LYS A 417 18.29 -1.13 -16.08
C LYS A 417 19.45 -1.94 -15.53
N SER A 418 20.45 -1.29 -14.93
CA SER A 418 21.61 -1.96 -14.33
C SER A 418 21.18 -2.98 -13.27
N ASN A 419 20.28 -2.61 -12.36
CA ASN A 419 19.79 -3.53 -11.33
C ASN A 419 19.05 -4.73 -11.93
N CYS A 420 18.25 -4.52 -12.98
CA CYS A 420 17.55 -5.60 -13.64
C CYS A 420 18.45 -6.50 -14.47
N ASP A 421 19.50 -5.96 -15.09
CA ASP A 421 20.53 -6.74 -15.77
C ASP A 421 21.30 -7.59 -14.75
N SER A 422 21.68 -7.03 -13.59
CA SER A 422 22.27 -7.78 -12.47
C SER A 422 21.34 -8.88 -11.95
N TYR A 423 20.04 -8.60 -11.78
CA TYR A 423 19.07 -9.63 -11.35
C TYR A 423 18.98 -10.80 -12.34
N LYS A 424 18.98 -10.50 -13.65
CA LYS A 424 18.94 -11.53 -14.71
C LYS A 424 20.23 -12.36 -14.75
N GLU A 425 21.38 -11.74 -14.49
CA GLU A 425 22.68 -12.43 -14.49
C GLU A 425 22.88 -13.29 -13.24
N LEU A 426 22.60 -12.74 -12.06
CA LEU A 426 22.89 -13.35 -10.77
C LEU A 426 21.80 -14.32 -10.29
N GLY A 427 20.55 -14.09 -10.70
CA GLY A 427 19.37 -14.72 -10.10
C GLY A 427 19.06 -14.21 -8.69
N ASP A 428 17.87 -14.56 -8.17
CA ASP A 428 17.31 -13.99 -6.94
C ASP A 428 18.23 -14.14 -5.71
N TYR A 429 18.78 -15.33 -5.48
CA TYR A 429 19.59 -15.57 -4.28
C TYR A 429 20.83 -14.67 -4.21
N PHE A 430 21.59 -14.55 -5.30
CA PHE A 430 22.81 -13.76 -5.31
C PHE A 430 22.53 -12.26 -5.40
N PHE A 431 21.53 -11.86 -6.19
CA PHE A 431 21.07 -10.47 -6.24
C PHE A 431 20.65 -9.96 -4.86
N THR A 432 19.83 -10.73 -4.14
CA THR A 432 19.41 -10.33 -2.78
C THR A 432 20.55 -10.31 -1.76
N ASN A 433 21.63 -11.07 -1.98
CA ASN A 433 22.83 -11.00 -1.15
C ASN A 433 23.60 -9.67 -1.32
N GLU A 434 23.66 -9.09 -2.52
CA GLU A 434 24.27 -7.77 -2.74
C GLU A 434 23.54 -6.69 -1.95
N PHE A 435 22.20 -6.72 -1.96
CA PHE A 435 21.39 -5.83 -1.13
C PHE A 435 21.53 -6.11 0.36
N LEU A 436 21.72 -7.38 0.76
CA LEU A 436 21.95 -7.73 2.16
C LEU A 436 23.25 -7.14 2.68
N VAL A 437 24.31 -7.17 1.89
CA VAL A 437 25.59 -6.49 2.20
C VAL A 437 25.35 -4.98 2.31
N LYS A 438 24.74 -4.37 1.29
CA LYS A 438 24.45 -2.93 1.27
C LYS A 438 23.64 -2.48 2.48
N TYR A 439 22.53 -3.15 2.77
CA TYR A 439 21.66 -2.80 3.89
C TYR A 439 22.27 -3.13 5.25
N SER A 440 23.12 -4.16 5.36
CA SER A 440 23.86 -4.44 6.60
C SER A 440 24.92 -3.38 6.89
N ARG A 441 25.56 -2.79 5.86
CA ARG A 441 26.47 -1.64 6.01
C ARG A 441 25.71 -0.36 6.41
N MET A 442 24.58 -0.10 5.75
CA MET A 442 23.76 1.09 5.92
C MET A 442 23.00 1.13 7.25
N MET A 443 22.53 -0.03 7.73
CA MET A 443 21.65 -0.18 8.89
C MET A 443 22.12 -1.28 9.85
N PRO A 444 23.39 -1.29 10.30
CA PRO A 444 23.94 -2.39 11.07
C PRO A 444 23.23 -2.63 12.42
N GLN A 445 22.53 -1.63 12.95
CA GLN A 445 21.70 -1.71 14.15
C GLN A 445 20.45 -2.57 13.97
N ALA A 446 19.94 -2.71 12.75
CA ALA A 446 18.71 -3.43 12.49
C ALA A 446 18.92 -4.96 12.65
N PRO A 447 17.96 -5.73 13.16
CA PRO A 447 18.08 -7.18 13.30
C PRO A 447 18.34 -7.88 11.96
N THR A 448 19.16 -8.93 11.96
CA THR A 448 19.49 -9.69 10.73
C THR A 448 18.25 -10.29 10.08
N SER A 449 17.29 -10.77 10.86
CA SER A 449 16.01 -11.28 10.34
C SER A 449 15.23 -10.21 9.57
N PHE A 450 15.21 -8.97 10.06
CA PHE A 450 14.55 -7.85 9.39
C PHE A 450 15.27 -7.47 8.08
N LEU A 451 16.61 -7.44 8.09
CA LEU A 451 17.39 -7.18 6.88
C LEU A 451 17.16 -8.24 5.80
N ILE A 452 17.10 -9.52 6.19
CA ILE A 452 16.79 -10.62 5.26
C ILE A 452 15.39 -10.43 4.66
N GLU A 453 14.36 -10.22 5.48
CA GLU A 453 12.98 -9.98 5.02
C GLU A 453 12.92 -8.79 4.05
N LEU A 454 13.66 -7.72 4.33
CA LEU A 454 13.73 -6.54 3.49
C LEU A 454 14.34 -6.86 2.11
N THR A 455 15.42 -7.64 2.07
CA THR A 455 16.04 -8.07 0.80
C THR A 455 15.18 -9.03 0.01
N GLU A 456 14.40 -9.89 0.66
CA GLU A 456 13.39 -10.73 0.00
C GLU A 456 12.31 -9.87 -0.67
N LYS A 457 11.92 -8.74 -0.07
CA LYS A 457 11.03 -7.77 -0.72
C LYS A 457 11.68 -7.16 -1.96
N VAL A 458 12.97 -6.81 -1.91
CA VAL A 458 13.71 -6.31 -3.08
C VAL A 458 13.75 -7.36 -4.21
N GLY A 459 14.02 -8.64 -3.88
CA GLY A 459 13.96 -9.74 -4.86
C GLY A 459 12.61 -9.84 -5.55
N LYS A 460 11.51 -9.76 -4.79
CA LYS A 460 10.14 -9.72 -5.34
C LYS A 460 9.88 -8.52 -6.24
N VAL A 461 10.46 -7.35 -5.95
CA VAL A 461 10.38 -6.19 -6.86
C VAL A 461 11.07 -6.52 -8.18
N ALA A 462 12.28 -7.07 -8.13
CA ALA A 462 13.02 -7.42 -9.33
C ALA A 462 12.29 -8.51 -10.16
N GLU A 463 11.79 -9.56 -9.52
CA GLU A 463 10.98 -10.61 -10.14
C GLU A 463 9.76 -10.03 -10.88
N LYS A 464 9.04 -9.11 -10.22
CA LYS A 464 7.83 -8.48 -10.74
C LYS A 464 8.12 -7.52 -11.89
N CYS A 465 9.19 -6.74 -11.81
CA CYS A 465 9.39 -5.57 -12.68
C CYS A 465 10.41 -5.79 -13.81
N CYS A 466 11.43 -6.63 -13.64
CA CYS A 466 12.54 -6.71 -14.59
C CYS A 466 12.24 -7.44 -15.90
N ASN A 467 11.05 -8.07 -15.99
CA ASN A 467 10.54 -8.74 -17.19
C ASN A 467 9.57 -7.87 -18.00
N LEU A 468 9.27 -6.66 -17.53
CA LEU A 468 8.44 -5.70 -18.26
C LEU A 468 9.25 -5.01 -19.35
N ASP A 469 8.57 -4.40 -20.32
CA ASP A 469 9.23 -3.50 -21.28
C ASP A 469 9.81 -2.26 -20.58
N SER A 470 10.74 -1.57 -21.24
CA SER A 470 11.52 -0.48 -20.64
C SER A 470 10.68 0.62 -19.99
N ASN A 471 9.50 0.94 -20.55
CA ASN A 471 8.67 2.02 -20.05
C ASN A 471 7.96 1.60 -18.75
N HIS A 472 7.38 0.40 -18.72
CA HIS A 472 6.73 -0.11 -17.51
C HIS A 472 7.74 -0.59 -16.45
N GLN A 473 8.95 -0.96 -16.85
CA GLN A 473 10.01 -1.43 -15.96
C GLN A 473 10.39 -0.38 -14.92
N VAL A 474 10.61 0.87 -15.35
CA VAL A 474 11.02 1.98 -14.46
C VAL A 474 9.92 2.31 -13.46
N SER A 475 8.69 2.50 -13.94
CA SER A 475 7.55 2.80 -13.07
C SER A 475 7.27 1.69 -12.08
N CYS A 476 7.31 0.43 -12.51
CA CYS A 476 7.19 -0.71 -11.61
C CYS A 476 8.31 -0.74 -10.57
N ALA A 477 9.57 -0.62 -10.99
CA ALA A 477 10.71 -0.75 -10.10
C ALA A 477 10.74 0.35 -9.04
N LEU A 478 10.56 1.62 -9.43
CA LEU A 478 10.61 2.73 -8.49
C LEU A 478 9.47 2.72 -7.47
N GLU A 479 8.23 2.56 -7.93
CA GLU A 479 7.06 2.55 -7.04
C GLU A 479 7.12 1.41 -6.03
N ASN A 480 7.50 0.20 -6.46
CA ASN A 480 7.62 -0.94 -5.55
C ASN A 480 8.88 -0.83 -4.66
N THR A 481 9.97 -0.23 -5.14
CA THR A 481 11.15 0.05 -4.32
C THR A 481 10.83 1.05 -3.22
N ASP A 482 10.09 2.13 -3.50
CA ASP A 482 9.70 3.06 -2.43
C ASP A 482 8.82 2.40 -1.35
N LYS A 483 8.00 1.40 -1.70
CA LYS A 483 7.26 0.60 -0.69
C LYS A 483 8.21 -0.20 0.22
N VAL A 484 9.29 -0.75 -0.34
CA VAL A 484 10.36 -1.39 0.44
C VAL A 484 11.01 -0.38 1.38
N MET A 485 11.33 0.82 0.88
CA MET A 485 11.91 1.91 1.67
C MET A 485 10.95 2.43 2.74
N GLY A 486 9.64 2.46 2.46
CA GLY A 486 8.61 2.76 3.45
C GLY A 486 8.55 1.73 4.57
N SER A 487 8.84 0.46 4.29
CA SER A 487 8.97 -0.58 5.33
C SER A 487 10.14 -0.30 6.28
N ILE A 488 11.25 0.25 5.76
CA ILE A 488 12.39 0.69 6.59
C ILE A 488 11.94 1.81 7.53
N CYS A 489 11.25 2.83 7.01
CA CYS A 489 10.79 3.95 7.84
C CYS A 489 9.74 3.55 8.87
N LYS A 490 8.80 2.66 8.51
CA LYS A 490 7.81 2.11 9.45
C LYS A 490 8.46 1.30 10.57
N TYR A 491 9.54 0.57 10.26
CA TYR A 491 10.34 -0.11 11.28
C TYR A 491 11.08 0.92 12.15
N HIS A 492 11.73 1.91 11.54
CA HIS A 492 12.49 2.97 12.21
C HIS A 492 11.64 3.76 13.21
N ASP A 493 10.40 4.12 12.85
CA ASP A 493 9.48 4.84 13.73
C ASP A 493 9.16 4.07 15.03
N LYS A 494 9.26 2.73 15.02
CA LYS A 494 9.07 1.87 16.20
C LYS A 494 10.38 1.49 16.88
N HIS A 495 11.44 1.37 16.09
CA HIS A 495 12.75 0.88 16.47
C HIS A 495 13.80 1.74 15.79
N PHE A 496 14.21 2.81 16.48
CA PHE A 496 15.22 3.71 15.97
C PHE A 496 16.45 2.94 15.47
N ILE A 497 16.86 3.22 14.22
CA ILE A 497 18.00 2.57 13.55
C ILE A 497 19.25 3.46 13.68
N ASN A 498 19.27 4.59 12.97
CA ASN A 498 20.32 5.61 13.01
C ASN A 498 19.82 6.95 12.45
N ASP A 499 20.62 8.00 12.60
CA ASP A 499 20.27 9.37 12.19
C ASP A 499 20.16 9.55 10.67
N GLN A 500 20.92 8.79 9.89
CA GLN A 500 20.87 8.85 8.42
C GLN A 500 19.51 8.37 7.89
N ILE A 501 19.02 7.24 8.44
CA ILE A 501 17.67 6.74 8.14
C ILE A 501 16.62 7.71 8.66
N CYS A 502 16.80 8.27 9.86
CA CYS A 502 15.89 9.28 10.42
C CYS A 502 15.73 10.48 9.47
N HIS A 503 16.85 10.99 8.95
CA HIS A 503 16.86 12.10 7.98
C HIS A 503 16.07 11.76 6.70
N CYS A 504 16.36 10.62 6.07
CA CYS A 504 15.65 10.21 4.85
C CYS A 504 14.15 9.97 5.10
N CYS A 505 13.79 9.34 6.22
CA CYS A 505 12.40 9.02 6.55
C CYS A 505 11.55 10.25 6.89
N ASN A 506 12.17 11.34 7.38
CA ASN A 506 11.46 12.58 7.72
C ASN A 506 11.43 13.62 6.59
N SER A 507 12.12 13.39 5.48
CA SER A 507 12.21 14.37 4.39
C SER A 507 10.95 14.41 3.53
N SER A 508 10.67 13.36 2.76
CA SER A 508 9.46 13.20 1.91
C SER A 508 9.42 11.78 1.39
N PHE A 509 8.23 11.19 1.17
CA PHE A 509 8.15 9.89 0.49
C PHE A 509 8.55 9.97 -0.99
N ILE A 510 8.42 11.16 -1.62
CA ILE A 510 8.72 11.36 -3.05
C ILE A 510 10.20 11.02 -3.35
N SER A 511 11.11 11.50 -2.49
CA SER A 511 12.56 11.33 -2.65
C SER A 511 13.17 10.34 -1.64
N ARG A 512 12.34 9.66 -0.83
CA ARG A 512 12.81 8.70 0.18
C ARG A 512 13.64 7.59 -0.45
N TRP A 513 13.15 7.03 -1.55
CA TRP A 513 13.85 5.92 -2.23
C TRP A 513 15.25 6.33 -2.69
N GLU A 514 15.39 7.54 -3.23
CA GLU A 514 16.66 8.10 -3.69
C GLU A 514 17.59 8.38 -2.49
N CYS A 515 17.05 9.02 -1.43
CA CYS A 515 17.79 9.32 -0.21
C CYS A 515 18.38 8.04 0.42
N ILE A 516 17.54 7.03 0.68
CA ILE A 516 17.97 5.78 1.31
C ILE A 516 18.92 5.00 0.39
N SER A 517 18.67 4.97 -0.93
CA SER A 517 19.52 4.23 -1.86
C SER A 517 20.93 4.79 -1.97
N ASN A 518 21.12 6.08 -1.65
CA ASN A 518 22.40 6.77 -1.69
C ASN A 518 23.14 6.78 -0.33
N LEU A 519 22.57 6.19 0.72
CA LEU A 519 23.26 6.08 2.01
C LEU A 519 24.43 5.10 1.93
N GLY A 520 25.54 5.49 2.58
CA GLY A 520 26.72 4.66 2.78
C GLY A 520 26.70 3.91 4.12
N PRO A 521 27.84 3.33 4.53
CA PRO A 521 27.97 2.70 5.84
C PRO A 521 27.68 3.68 6.99
N ASP A 522 27.09 3.18 8.07
CA ASP A 522 26.92 3.98 9.28
C ASP A 522 28.23 4.11 10.05
N LEU A 523 28.86 5.27 9.93
CA LEU A 523 30.13 5.59 10.58
C LEU A 523 30.00 5.75 12.11
N SER A 524 28.79 5.94 12.64
CA SER A 524 28.54 6.03 14.08
C SER A 524 28.41 4.67 14.76
N PHE A 525 28.25 3.60 13.97
CA PHE A 525 28.08 2.26 14.49
C PHE A 525 29.41 1.72 15.05
N VAL A 526 29.36 1.19 16.27
CA VAL A 526 30.50 0.49 16.89
C VAL A 526 30.35 -1.00 16.61
N PRO A 527 31.17 -1.60 15.74
CA PRO A 527 31.01 -2.99 15.35
C PRO A 527 31.26 -3.94 16.52
N PRO A 528 30.39 -4.94 16.75
CA PRO A 528 30.68 -6.00 17.69
C PRO A 528 31.80 -6.89 17.14
N THR A 529 32.49 -7.59 18.04
CA THR A 529 33.39 -8.69 17.64
C THR A 529 32.62 -9.71 16.80
N PHE A 530 33.20 -10.13 15.69
CA PHE A 530 32.58 -11.14 14.83
C PHE A 530 32.40 -12.45 15.61
N ASN A 531 31.15 -12.89 15.74
CA ASN A 531 30.78 -14.16 16.34
C ASN A 531 29.71 -14.82 15.46
N PRO A 532 30.06 -15.86 14.67
CA PRO A 532 29.17 -16.46 13.69
C PRO A 532 28.14 -17.39 14.37
N LYS A 533 27.15 -16.83 15.06
CA LYS A 533 26.09 -17.59 15.79
C LYS A 533 25.34 -18.58 14.89
N THR A 534 25.30 -18.31 13.59
CA THR A 534 24.74 -19.24 12.60
C THR A 534 25.44 -20.62 12.65
N MET A 535 26.75 -20.67 12.92
CA MET A 535 27.53 -21.91 13.01
C MET A 535 27.19 -22.77 14.25
N ASP A 536 26.54 -22.20 15.27
CA ASP A 536 26.07 -22.95 16.44
C ASP A 536 24.92 -23.92 16.13
N ASN A 537 24.36 -23.86 14.91
CA ASN A 537 23.22 -24.66 14.45
C ASN A 537 23.58 -25.48 13.18
N PRO A 538 24.49 -26.47 13.27
CA PRO A 538 24.95 -27.26 12.12
C PRO A 538 23.82 -27.93 11.32
N GLU A 539 22.71 -28.27 11.97
CA GLU A 539 21.53 -28.87 11.34
C GLU A 539 20.89 -27.96 10.29
N LYS A 540 20.96 -26.64 10.47
CA LYS A 540 20.45 -25.67 9.48
C LYS A 540 21.41 -25.50 8.31
N LEU A 541 22.71 -25.43 8.61
CA LEU A 541 23.76 -25.30 7.59
C LEU A 541 23.96 -26.57 6.75
N CYS A 542 23.63 -27.74 7.30
CA CYS A 542 23.73 -29.03 6.62
C CYS A 542 22.36 -29.64 6.30
N SER A 543 21.31 -28.81 6.27
CA SER A 543 19.95 -29.24 5.95
C SER A 543 19.85 -29.71 4.49
N THR A 544 18.93 -30.63 4.23
CA THR A 544 18.55 -31.02 2.86
C THR A 544 17.66 -29.99 2.17
N SER A 545 17.10 -29.05 2.94
CA SER A 545 16.34 -27.91 2.42
C SER A 545 17.28 -26.79 2.00
N GLU A 546 17.38 -26.55 0.69
CA GLU A 546 18.19 -25.46 0.13
C GLU A 546 17.78 -24.08 0.69
N ASP A 547 16.48 -23.82 0.85
CA ASP A 547 15.96 -22.58 1.46
C ASP A 547 16.48 -22.37 2.89
N THR A 548 16.48 -23.44 3.71
CA THR A 548 17.01 -23.39 5.09
C THR A 548 18.50 -23.07 5.09
N VAL A 549 19.26 -23.68 4.17
CA VAL A 549 20.70 -23.45 4.02
C VAL A 549 20.96 -22.02 3.57
N GLN A 550 20.26 -21.54 2.54
CA GLN A 550 20.39 -20.19 2.00
C GLN A 550 20.07 -19.11 3.03
N LYS A 551 19.00 -19.29 3.82
CA LYS A 551 18.65 -18.36 4.90
C LYS A 551 19.73 -18.30 5.99
N SER A 552 20.32 -19.45 6.32
CA SER A 552 21.43 -19.51 7.28
C SER A 552 22.66 -18.79 6.74
N LYS A 553 23.02 -18.99 5.46
CA LYS A 553 24.11 -18.28 4.78
C LYS A 553 23.92 -16.76 4.78
N LYS A 554 22.70 -16.29 4.49
CA LYS A 554 22.34 -14.88 4.60
C LYS A 554 22.52 -14.35 6.03
N GLY A 555 22.13 -15.15 7.03
CA GLY A 555 22.37 -14.84 8.44
C GLY A 555 23.84 -14.55 8.74
N LEU A 556 24.72 -15.47 8.35
CA LEU A 556 26.15 -15.31 8.52
C LEU A 556 26.73 -14.12 7.74
N LEU A 557 26.30 -13.91 6.50
CA LEU A 557 26.74 -12.78 5.66
C LEU A 557 26.42 -11.44 6.35
N SER A 558 25.21 -11.29 6.89
CA SER A 558 24.82 -10.08 7.61
C SER A 558 25.61 -9.92 8.92
N GLU A 559 25.83 -11.00 9.67
CA GLU A 559 26.67 -10.99 10.90
C GLU A 559 28.10 -10.53 10.60
N LEU A 560 28.70 -11.04 9.52
CA LEU A 560 30.03 -10.65 9.07
C LEU A 560 30.10 -9.16 8.73
N VAL A 561 29.20 -8.69 7.86
CA VAL A 561 29.17 -7.28 7.44
C VAL A 561 28.91 -6.35 8.62
N LYS A 562 28.08 -6.74 9.59
CA LYS A 562 27.88 -5.94 10.81
C LYS A 562 29.12 -5.89 11.68
N SER A 563 29.85 -6.99 11.82
CA SER A 563 31.09 -7.00 12.60
C SER A 563 32.24 -6.24 11.93
N LYS A 564 32.17 -6.08 10.60
CA LYS A 564 33.17 -5.35 9.81
C LYS A 564 32.48 -4.55 8.67
N PRO A 565 31.80 -3.42 8.96
CA PRO A 565 31.03 -2.69 7.95
C PRO A 565 31.85 -2.18 6.77
N ASN A 566 33.14 -1.93 6.99
CA ASN A 566 34.10 -1.48 5.98
C ASN A 566 34.92 -2.63 5.37
N ILE A 567 34.47 -3.88 5.50
CA ILE A 567 35.12 -5.03 4.82
C ILE A 567 35.18 -4.75 3.31
N SER A 568 36.37 -4.91 2.71
CA SER A 568 36.53 -4.74 1.26
C SER A 568 35.83 -5.86 0.50
N GLU A 569 35.53 -5.64 -0.78
CA GLU A 569 34.88 -6.66 -1.60
C GLU A 569 35.79 -7.90 -1.77
N GLU A 570 37.11 -7.72 -1.86
CA GLU A 570 38.06 -8.82 -1.95
C GLU A 570 38.10 -9.65 -0.65
N GLU A 571 38.15 -8.99 0.50
CA GLU A 571 38.16 -9.67 1.80
C GLU A 571 36.83 -10.37 2.06
N LEU A 572 35.71 -9.73 1.70
CA LEU A 572 34.37 -10.32 1.81
C LEU A 572 34.27 -11.58 0.93
N ALA A 573 34.71 -11.51 -0.33
CA ALA A 573 34.71 -12.65 -1.23
C ALA A 573 35.58 -13.80 -0.71
N ALA A 574 36.79 -13.50 -0.23
CA ALA A 574 37.68 -14.50 0.38
C ALA A 574 37.02 -15.18 1.59
N THR A 575 36.39 -14.40 2.47
CA THR A 575 35.70 -14.92 3.66
C THR A 575 34.52 -15.82 3.30
N ILE A 576 33.73 -15.44 2.27
CA ILE A 576 32.62 -16.26 1.77
C ILE A 576 33.13 -17.60 1.22
N LEU A 577 34.26 -17.61 0.51
CA LEU A 577 34.89 -18.84 0.03
C LEU A 577 35.35 -19.73 1.18
N THR A 578 36.05 -19.17 2.17
CA THR A 578 36.45 -19.90 3.38
C THR A 578 35.24 -20.49 4.09
N PHE A 579 34.16 -19.74 4.25
CA PHE A 579 32.93 -20.25 4.85
C PHE A 579 32.35 -21.45 4.06
N ARG A 580 32.34 -21.38 2.72
CA ARG A 580 31.85 -22.47 1.87
C ARG A 580 32.69 -23.73 2.05
N GLU A 581 34.00 -23.59 2.18
CA GLU A 581 34.91 -24.71 2.46
C GLU A 581 34.66 -25.33 3.83
N ILE A 582 34.49 -24.51 4.87
CA ILE A 582 34.13 -24.97 6.22
C ILE A 582 32.80 -25.71 6.19
N GLN A 583 31.78 -25.16 5.53
CA GLN A 583 30.47 -25.80 5.40
C GLN A 583 30.59 -27.18 4.76
N LYS A 584 31.29 -27.28 3.62
CA LYS A 584 31.49 -28.55 2.91
C LYS A 584 32.19 -29.57 3.81
N LEU A 585 33.30 -29.17 4.44
CA LEU A 585 34.09 -30.03 5.31
C LEU A 585 33.28 -30.52 6.52
N CYS A 586 32.60 -29.60 7.22
CA CYS A 586 31.94 -29.91 8.48
C CYS A 586 30.57 -30.59 8.32
N CYS A 587 29.91 -30.45 7.17
CA CYS A 587 28.69 -31.22 6.89
C CYS A 587 28.96 -32.71 6.61
N GLU A 588 30.19 -33.07 6.22
CA GLU A 588 30.65 -34.45 6.03
C GLU A 588 31.28 -35.06 7.30
N ALA A 589 31.53 -34.25 8.34
CA ALA A 589 32.16 -34.69 9.58
C ALA A 589 31.22 -35.54 10.45
N GLU A 590 31.80 -36.50 11.18
CA GLU A 590 31.08 -37.34 12.14
C GLU A 590 30.48 -36.50 13.29
N ASN A 591 31.24 -35.56 13.84
CA ASN A 591 30.77 -34.56 14.79
C ASN A 591 30.74 -33.17 14.14
N LYS A 592 29.59 -32.82 13.55
CA LYS A 592 29.40 -31.55 12.84
C LYS A 592 29.62 -30.34 13.75
N LYS A 593 29.08 -30.34 14.97
CA LYS A 593 29.16 -29.20 15.91
C LYS A 593 30.61 -28.92 16.28
N GLU A 594 31.35 -29.94 16.68
CA GLU A 594 32.78 -29.78 17.02
C GLU A 594 33.61 -29.29 15.82
N CYS A 595 33.31 -29.77 14.60
CA CYS A 595 33.96 -29.27 13.40
C CYS A 595 33.67 -27.79 13.17
N PHE A 596 32.40 -27.37 13.21
CA PHE A 596 32.01 -25.97 13.02
C PHE A 596 32.58 -25.06 14.10
N ASP A 597 32.63 -25.50 15.36
CA ASP A 597 33.18 -24.72 16.47
C ASP A 597 34.67 -24.46 16.27
N LYS A 598 35.43 -25.51 15.95
CA LYS A 598 36.87 -25.40 15.71
C LYS A 598 37.18 -24.56 14.47
N LYS A 599 36.56 -24.89 13.33
CA LYS A 599 36.83 -24.22 12.05
C LYS A 599 36.26 -22.79 12.01
N GLY A 600 35.14 -22.55 12.67
CA GLY A 600 34.59 -21.22 12.87
C GLY A 600 35.52 -20.34 13.69
N GLN A 601 36.10 -20.86 14.77
CA GLN A 601 37.07 -20.11 15.58
C GLN A 601 38.34 -19.78 14.78
N GLU A 602 38.92 -20.74 14.04
CA GLU A 602 40.07 -20.51 13.15
C GLU A 602 39.81 -19.37 12.15
N MET A 603 38.61 -19.32 11.56
CA MET A 603 38.19 -18.25 10.63
C MET A 603 38.06 -16.90 11.34
N VAL A 604 37.46 -16.86 12.54
CA VAL A 604 37.30 -15.63 13.32
C VAL A 604 38.67 -15.05 13.72
N GLU A 605 39.61 -15.89 14.13
CA GLU A 605 40.98 -15.48 14.47
C GLU A 605 41.70 -14.88 13.26
N HIS A 606 41.55 -15.49 12.07
CA HIS A 606 42.12 -14.95 10.83
C HIS A 606 41.55 -13.57 10.47
N LEU A 607 40.24 -13.39 10.60
CA LEU A 607 39.57 -12.11 10.32
C LEU A 607 39.96 -10.99 11.30
N GLN A 608 40.27 -11.33 12.54
CA GLN A 608 40.68 -10.38 13.58
C GLN A 608 42.15 -9.96 13.45
N ASN A 609 43.02 -10.88 13.03
CA ASN A 609 44.47 -10.64 12.98
C ASN A 609 44.95 -9.97 11.67
N GLY A 610 44.08 -9.85 10.65
CA GLY A 610 44.45 -9.37 9.32
C GLY A 610 45.32 -10.38 8.56
N PRO A 611 45.64 -10.13 7.28
CA PRO A 611 46.49 -11.04 6.52
C PRO A 611 47.88 -11.09 7.17
N THR A 612 48.23 -12.25 7.73
CA THR A 612 49.61 -12.57 8.08
C THR A 612 50.42 -12.56 6.78
N THR A 613 51.25 -11.53 6.62
CA THR A 613 52.33 -11.53 5.64
C THR A 613 53.31 -12.65 6.03
N GLU A 614 53.17 -13.80 5.40
CA GLU A 614 54.29 -14.74 5.18
C GLU A 614 54.64 -14.81 3.70
#